data_AF-C5LE12-F1
#
_entry.id   AF-C5LE12-F1
#
_cell.length_a   1.000
_cell.length_b   1.000
_cell.length_c   1.000
_cell.angle_alpha   90.00
_cell.angle_beta   90.00
_cell.angle_gamma   90.00
#
_symmetry.space_group_name_H-M   'P 1'
#
loop_
_entity.id
_entity.type
_entity.pdbx_description
1 polymer ?
#
loop_
_entity_poly.entity_id
_entity_poly.type
_entity_poly.pdbx_seq_one_letter_code
_entity_poly.pdbx_strand_id
1 'polypeptide(L)'
;MKEGGFGDSSGGLGEMIKVLFRGLSGGGGLPMQALLEQALRGFYGNFKTMGIEPGAEFKNAVEAAEEIGAKVIAGDVDITLTMEGLTRALQQDWQQMMACRELLDLDIDHSRGFLDTAEQLKSREKAAQINAAMRKCAPHVYEVMIEDRDRTMAGYLCRSSHQKMVGVVGMGHCAGIEKAWLEHFLDV
;
A
#
# COMPACT_ATOMS: atom_id res chain seq x y z
N MET A 1 -8.85 39.00 18.28
CA MET A 1 -8.97 38.51 16.90
C MET A 1 -7.63 37.93 16.49
N LYS A 2 -7.69 36.71 15.90
CA LYS A 2 -6.73 35.89 15.14
C LYS A 2 -5.28 36.43 15.02
N GLU A 3 -4.24 35.61 15.14
CA GLU A 3 -3.98 34.45 14.28
C GLU A 3 -3.41 33.24 15.04
N GLY A 4 -4.12 32.12 14.95
CA GLY A 4 -3.59 30.81 15.29
C GLY A 4 -2.82 30.28 14.08
N GLY A 5 -1.54 29.94 14.31
CA GLY A 5 -0.73 29.23 13.31
C GLY A 5 -1.39 27.91 12.96
N PHE A 6 -1.79 27.79 11.70
CA PHE A 6 -2.26 26.55 11.09
C PHE A 6 -1.08 25.57 11.11
N GLY A 7 -1.08 24.65 12.08
CA GLY A 7 -0.27 23.44 11.99
C GLY A 7 -0.89 22.58 10.89
N ASP A 8 -0.24 22.53 9.73
CA ASP A 8 -0.65 21.74 8.58
C ASP A 8 -0.46 20.25 8.91
N SER A 9 -1.53 19.58 9.32
CA SER A 9 -1.56 18.14 9.63
C SER A 9 -2.04 17.30 8.45
N SER A 10 -1.75 17.72 7.21
CA SER A 10 -1.94 16.92 6.02
C SER A 10 -0.79 15.91 5.88
N GLY A 11 -0.88 14.79 6.58
CA GLY A 11 -0.02 13.63 6.31
C GLY A 11 -0.92 12.54 5.76
N GLY A 12 -0.72 12.03 4.55
CA GLY A 12 -1.63 11.03 4.01
C GLY A 12 -1.50 10.78 2.53
N LEU A 13 -2.49 10.06 2.00
CA LEU A 13 -2.62 9.75 0.57
C LEU A 13 -2.80 11.03 -0.26
N GLY A 14 -3.45 12.06 0.29
CA GLY A 14 -3.62 13.36 -0.35
C GLY A 14 -2.31 14.09 -0.63
N GLU A 15 -1.38 14.14 0.33
CA GLU A 15 -0.05 14.71 0.09
C GLU A 15 0.73 13.94 -0.96
N MET A 16 0.60 12.60 -0.97
CA MET A 16 1.21 11.76 -1.99
C MET A 16 0.71 12.16 -3.39
N ILE A 17 -0.60 12.34 -3.55
CA ILE A 17 -1.22 12.80 -4.81
C ILE A 17 -0.78 14.23 -5.16
N LYS A 18 -0.67 15.15 -4.19
CA LYS A 18 -0.20 16.53 -4.43
C LYS A 18 1.24 16.57 -4.92
N VAL A 19 2.13 15.75 -4.36
CA VAL A 19 3.53 15.62 -4.83
C VAL A 19 3.56 15.16 -6.28
N LEU A 20 2.81 14.11 -6.62
CA LEU A 20 2.70 13.60 -7.99
C LEU A 20 2.11 14.66 -8.95
N PHE A 21 1.05 15.36 -8.52
CA PHE A 21 0.38 16.39 -9.31
C PHE A 21 1.29 17.58 -9.61
N ARG A 22 2.01 18.09 -8.60
CA ARG A 22 2.97 19.19 -8.77
C ARG A 22 4.10 18.79 -9.72
N GLY A 23 4.60 17.56 -9.61
CA GLY A 23 5.66 17.06 -10.49
C GLY A 23 5.22 16.88 -11.94
N LEU A 24 3.95 16.51 -12.17
CA LEU A 24 3.37 16.39 -13.51
C LEU A 24 2.97 17.73 -14.15
N SER A 25 2.59 18.74 -13.36
CA SER A 25 2.13 20.05 -13.84
C SER A 25 3.23 21.12 -13.90
N GLY A 26 4.33 20.98 -13.16
CA GLY A 26 5.48 21.88 -13.19
C GLY A 26 6.50 21.45 -14.24
N GLY A 27 6.60 22.19 -15.35
CA GLY A 27 7.38 21.88 -16.56
C GLY A 27 8.92 21.81 -16.45
N GLY A 28 9.48 21.27 -15.36
CA GLY A 28 10.92 21.01 -15.18
C GLY A 28 11.23 19.55 -14.79
N GLY A 29 10.32 18.63 -15.11
CA GLY A 29 9.99 17.44 -14.30
C GLY A 29 11.09 16.42 -14.03
N LEU A 30 11.19 16.02 -12.75
CA LEU A 30 11.80 14.76 -12.33
C LEU A 30 11.09 13.58 -13.01
N PRO A 31 11.78 12.45 -13.29
CA PRO A 31 11.14 11.23 -13.77
C PRO A 31 9.98 10.82 -12.85
N MET A 32 8.87 10.33 -13.43
CA MET A 32 7.69 9.88 -12.65
C MET A 32 8.06 8.91 -11.53
N GLN A 33 9.01 8.01 -11.79
CA GLN A 33 9.51 7.06 -10.79
C GLN A 33 10.16 7.78 -9.58
N ALA A 34 10.92 8.85 -9.81
CA ALA A 34 11.52 9.63 -8.73
C ALA A 34 10.46 10.43 -7.93
N LEU A 35 9.41 10.90 -8.60
CA LEU A 35 8.26 11.53 -7.93
C LEU A 35 7.52 10.52 -7.05
N LEU A 36 7.30 9.31 -7.57
CA LEU A 36 6.68 8.22 -6.83
C LEU A 36 7.51 7.81 -5.60
N GLU A 37 8.82 7.65 -5.76
CA GLU A 37 9.74 7.37 -4.65
C GLU A 37 9.69 8.46 -3.57
N GLN A 38 9.69 9.73 -3.99
CA GLN A 38 9.55 10.85 -3.06
C GLN A 38 8.22 10.81 -2.32
N ALA A 39 7.12 10.55 -3.04
CA ALA A 39 5.78 10.51 -2.48
C ALA A 39 5.64 9.36 -1.46
N LEU A 40 6.14 8.15 -1.81
CA LEU A 40 6.19 7.01 -0.90
C LEU A 40 7.05 7.28 0.33
N ARG A 41 8.23 7.87 0.15
CA ARG A 41 9.11 8.23 1.28
C ARG A 41 8.43 9.21 2.23
N GLY A 42 7.69 10.18 1.70
CA GLY A 42 6.87 11.10 2.51
C GLY A 42 5.80 10.36 3.30
N PHE A 43 5.06 9.46 2.63
CA PHE A 43 4.05 8.61 3.27
C PHE A 43 4.63 7.76 4.41
N TYR A 44 5.77 7.08 4.20
CA TYR A 44 6.47 6.33 5.25
C TYR A 44 7.03 7.24 6.36
N GLY A 45 7.48 8.44 6.02
CA GLY A 45 7.93 9.45 6.98
C GLY A 45 6.85 9.83 7.98
N ASN A 46 5.59 9.94 7.53
CA ASN A 46 4.46 10.29 8.39
C ASN A 46 4.17 9.20 9.45
N PHE A 47 4.41 7.92 9.16
CA PHE A 47 4.26 6.88 10.18
C PHE A 47 5.30 7.04 11.27
N LYS A 48 6.56 7.31 10.89
CA LYS A 48 7.66 7.51 11.84
C LYS A 48 7.42 8.70 12.77
N THR A 49 6.90 9.81 12.25
CA THR A 49 6.58 11.00 13.08
C THR A 49 5.47 10.71 14.10
N MET A 50 4.64 9.70 13.85
CA MET A 50 3.58 9.23 14.75
C MET A 50 4.01 8.08 15.66
N GLY A 51 5.30 7.72 15.67
CA GLY A 51 5.82 6.61 16.48
C GLY A 51 5.36 5.24 15.99
N ILE A 52 4.81 5.14 14.78
CA ILE A 52 4.48 3.88 14.13
C ILE A 52 5.68 3.47 13.28
N GLU A 53 6.17 2.24 13.45
CA GLU A 53 7.24 1.66 12.62
C GLU A 53 6.61 0.79 11.53
N PRO A 54 6.55 1.24 10.27
CA PRO A 54 6.02 0.44 9.17
C PRO A 54 6.90 -0.80 8.94
N GLY A 55 6.28 -1.98 8.85
CA GLY A 55 6.99 -3.23 8.64
C GLY A 55 7.58 -3.84 9.92
N ALA A 56 7.26 -3.31 11.11
CA ALA A 56 7.64 -3.92 12.38
C ALA A 56 7.12 -5.37 12.49
N GLU A 57 5.96 -5.67 11.92
CA GLU A 57 5.41 -7.02 11.81
C GLU A 57 6.33 -7.99 11.07
N PHE A 58 7.00 -7.53 10.01
CA PHE A 58 7.93 -8.36 9.23
C PHE A 58 9.24 -8.55 9.97
N LYS A 59 9.75 -7.50 10.64
CA LYS A 59 10.93 -7.60 11.48
C LYS A 59 10.73 -8.61 12.62
N ASN A 60 9.63 -8.49 13.36
CA ASN A 60 9.27 -9.43 14.42
C ASN A 60 9.10 -10.86 13.89
N ALA A 61 8.56 -11.02 12.68
CA ALA A 61 8.40 -12.34 12.06
C ALA A 61 9.75 -12.98 11.71
N VAL A 62 10.70 -12.20 11.20
CA VAL A 62 12.07 -12.66 10.92
C VAL A 62 12.77 -13.05 12.21
N GLU A 63 12.72 -12.20 13.25
CA GLU A 63 13.30 -12.49 14.56
C GLU A 63 12.72 -13.79 15.17
N ALA A 64 11.39 -13.94 15.18
CA ALA A 64 10.74 -15.15 15.67
C ALA A 64 11.08 -16.40 14.85
N ALA A 65 11.27 -16.27 13.53
CA ALA A 65 11.69 -17.36 12.68
C ALA A 65 13.13 -17.79 12.98
N GLU A 66 14.03 -16.83 13.21
CA GLU A 66 15.43 -17.08 13.58
C GLU A 66 15.53 -17.81 14.93
N GLU A 67 14.73 -17.42 15.93
CA GLU A 67 14.69 -18.05 17.26
C GLU A 67 14.36 -19.55 17.22
N ILE A 68 13.50 -19.97 16.30
CA ILE A 68 13.09 -21.37 16.14
C ILE A 68 13.85 -22.10 15.03
N GLY A 69 14.79 -21.44 14.36
CA GLY A 69 15.53 -22.00 13.22
C GLY A 69 14.67 -22.25 11.97
N ALA A 70 13.57 -21.50 11.81
CA ALA A 70 12.72 -21.61 10.62
C ALA A 70 13.37 -20.91 9.41
N LYS A 71 13.13 -21.47 8.23
CA LYS A 71 13.58 -20.88 6.96
C LYS A 71 12.75 -19.63 6.64
N VAL A 72 13.40 -18.48 6.55
CA VAL A 72 12.78 -17.22 6.09
C VAL A 72 12.78 -17.17 4.57
N ILE A 73 11.64 -16.80 3.98
CA ILE A 73 11.46 -16.61 2.54
C ILE A 73 10.79 -15.26 2.32
N ALA A 74 11.41 -14.37 1.56
CA ALA A 74 10.76 -13.17 1.04
C ALA A 74 9.84 -13.58 -0.12
N GLY A 75 8.55 -13.73 0.19
CA GLY A 75 7.54 -14.29 -0.73
C GLY A 75 6.72 -13.25 -1.51
N ASP A 76 7.12 -11.98 -1.50
CA ASP A 76 6.43 -10.89 -2.22
C ASP A 76 7.18 -10.54 -3.52
N VAL A 77 6.60 -9.63 -4.30
CA VAL A 77 7.18 -9.13 -5.56
C VAL A 77 8.40 -8.25 -5.28
N ASP A 78 9.40 -8.33 -6.16
CA ASP A 78 10.54 -7.43 -6.12
C ASP A 78 10.09 -5.96 -6.21
N ILE A 79 10.62 -5.12 -5.33
CA ILE A 79 10.21 -3.71 -5.26
C ILE A 79 10.52 -2.96 -6.57
N THR A 80 11.57 -3.34 -7.31
CA THR A 80 11.92 -2.73 -8.61
C THR A 80 10.80 -2.97 -9.62
N LEU A 81 10.33 -4.22 -9.74
CA LEU A 81 9.22 -4.58 -10.62
C LEU A 81 7.92 -3.88 -10.21
N THR A 82 7.68 -3.78 -8.90
CA THR A 82 6.53 -3.07 -8.34
C THR A 82 6.56 -1.59 -8.72
N MET A 83 7.72 -0.93 -8.58
CA MET A 83 7.86 0.51 -8.87
C MET A 83 7.76 0.82 -10.37
N GLU A 84 8.30 -0.04 -11.22
CA GLU A 84 8.14 0.05 -12.68
C GLU A 84 6.67 -0.12 -13.09
N GLY A 85 6.00 -1.14 -12.56
CA GLY A 85 4.57 -1.39 -12.78
C GLY A 85 3.71 -0.22 -12.30
N LEU A 86 3.96 0.26 -11.08
CA LEU A 86 3.21 1.34 -10.46
C LEU A 86 3.37 2.66 -11.21
N THR A 87 4.58 2.93 -11.75
CA THR A 87 4.82 4.09 -12.61
C THR A 87 3.93 4.09 -13.84
N ARG A 88 3.79 2.94 -14.52
CA ARG A 88 2.91 2.81 -15.70
C ARG A 88 1.44 2.88 -15.30
N ALA A 89 1.06 2.20 -14.23
CA ALA A 89 -0.31 2.17 -13.72
C ALA A 89 -0.80 3.58 -13.34
N LEU A 90 0.02 4.38 -12.66
CA LEU A 90 -0.32 5.77 -12.31
C LEU A 90 -0.55 6.65 -13.55
N GLN A 91 0.21 6.44 -14.62
CA GLN A 91 -0.01 7.16 -15.88
C GLN A 91 -1.34 6.79 -16.53
N GLN A 92 -1.73 5.51 -16.45
CA GLN A 92 -2.99 4.99 -17.01
C GLN A 92 -4.20 5.47 -16.20
N ASP A 93 -4.10 5.43 -14.87
CA ASP A 93 -5.20 5.77 -13.96
C ASP A 93 -5.30 7.27 -13.65
N TRP A 94 -4.34 8.09 -14.08
CA TRP A 94 -4.23 9.50 -13.68
C TRP A 94 -5.56 10.28 -13.82
N GLN A 95 -6.19 10.21 -14.99
CA GLN A 95 -7.44 10.94 -15.24
C GLN A 95 -8.59 10.42 -14.37
N GLN A 96 -8.67 9.11 -14.18
CA GLN A 96 -9.70 8.47 -13.37
C GLN A 96 -9.53 8.82 -11.88
N MET A 97 -8.29 8.79 -11.38
CA MET A 97 -7.96 9.19 -10.01
C MET A 97 -8.36 10.65 -9.74
N MET A 98 -8.05 11.57 -10.66
CA MET A 98 -8.40 12.99 -10.52
C MET A 98 -9.92 13.24 -10.61
N ALA A 99 -10.66 12.37 -11.30
CA ALA A 99 -12.12 12.42 -11.39
C ALA A 99 -12.83 11.71 -10.23
N CYS A 100 -12.15 10.83 -9.51
CA CYS A 100 -12.75 10.00 -8.47
C CYS A 100 -12.90 10.78 -7.16
N ARG A 101 -14.12 11.26 -6.89
CA ARG A 101 -14.43 11.97 -5.65
C ARG A 101 -14.20 11.14 -4.39
N GLU A 102 -14.41 9.82 -4.42
CA GLU A 102 -14.16 8.95 -3.26
C GLU A 102 -12.69 8.98 -2.80
N LEU A 103 -11.73 9.10 -3.73
CA LEU A 103 -10.30 9.17 -3.39
C LEU A 103 -9.91 10.56 -2.86
N LEU A 104 -10.63 11.60 -3.30
CA LEU A 104 -10.51 12.96 -2.78
C LEU A 104 -11.22 13.10 -1.42
N ASP A 105 -12.34 12.40 -1.20
CA ASP A 105 -13.13 12.42 0.04
C ASP A 105 -12.44 11.61 1.15
N LEU A 106 -11.53 10.68 0.82
CA LEU A 106 -10.57 10.12 1.79
C LEU A 106 -9.63 11.19 2.38
N ASP A 107 -9.51 12.36 1.73
CA ASP A 107 -8.66 13.50 2.12
C ASP A 107 -9.48 14.69 2.67
N ILE A 108 -10.79 14.79 2.38
CA ILE A 108 -11.69 15.89 2.83
C ILE A 108 -12.47 15.47 4.10
N ASP A 109 -11.77 14.89 5.08
CA ASP A 109 -12.19 15.06 6.47
C ASP A 109 -11.07 15.81 7.19
N HIS A 110 -11.14 17.15 7.15
CA HIS A 110 -10.24 18.05 7.88
C HIS A 110 -10.18 17.77 9.39
N SER A 111 -11.01 16.85 9.91
CA SER A 111 -11.04 16.39 11.30
C SER A 111 -10.14 15.17 11.58
N ARG A 112 -9.80 14.36 10.56
CA ARG A 112 -9.12 13.06 10.73
C ARG A 112 -7.70 13.14 10.21
N GLY A 113 -6.72 13.18 11.12
CA GLY A 113 -5.31 13.17 10.75
C GLY A 113 -4.83 11.79 10.26
N PHE A 114 -3.61 11.74 9.71
CA PHE A 114 -2.93 10.50 9.26
C PHE A 114 -3.01 9.33 10.26
N LEU A 115 -3.04 9.64 11.56
CA LEU A 115 -3.13 8.64 12.63
C LEU A 115 -4.43 7.83 12.53
N ASP A 116 -5.55 8.49 12.23
CA ASP A 116 -6.83 7.80 12.02
C ASP A 116 -6.73 6.91 10.77
N THR A 117 -6.12 7.37 9.68
CA THR A 117 -5.85 6.54 8.48
C THR A 117 -5.01 5.30 8.83
N ALA A 118 -3.97 5.46 9.64
CA ALA A 118 -3.12 4.35 10.09
C ALA A 118 -3.87 3.35 10.98
N GLU A 119 -4.74 3.82 11.88
CA GLU A 119 -5.59 2.97 12.71
C GLU A 119 -6.67 2.27 11.89
N GLN A 120 -7.21 2.94 10.88
CA GLN A 120 -8.20 2.36 9.97
C GLN A 120 -7.63 1.14 9.24
N LEU A 121 -6.37 1.17 8.82
CA LEU A 121 -5.69 0.04 8.16
C LEU A 121 -5.48 -1.20 9.05
N LYS A 122 -5.70 -1.09 10.37
CA LYS A 122 -5.60 -2.23 11.32
C LYS A 122 -6.86 -3.10 11.35
N SER A 123 -7.95 -2.70 10.69
CA SER A 123 -9.18 -3.50 10.58
C SER A 123 -9.32 -4.14 9.21
N ARG A 124 -9.67 -5.45 9.18
CA ARG A 124 -9.98 -6.17 7.92
C ARG A 124 -11.11 -5.48 7.13
N GLU A 125 -12.16 -5.02 7.80
CA GLU A 125 -13.29 -4.36 7.15
C GLU A 125 -12.87 -3.07 6.45
N LYS A 126 -12.09 -2.23 7.15
CA LYS A 126 -11.63 -0.95 6.61
C LYS A 126 -10.57 -1.13 5.53
N ALA A 127 -9.67 -2.10 5.68
CA ALA A 127 -8.73 -2.48 4.61
C ALA A 127 -9.48 -2.92 3.34
N ALA A 128 -10.57 -3.69 3.49
CA ALA A 128 -11.41 -4.07 2.36
C ALA A 128 -12.11 -2.86 1.68
N GLN A 129 -12.58 -1.89 2.47
CA GLN A 129 -13.16 -0.65 1.93
C GLN A 129 -12.14 0.17 1.14
N ILE A 130 -10.92 0.32 1.66
CA ILE A 130 -9.82 1.02 0.96
C ILE A 130 -9.46 0.31 -0.34
N ASN A 131 -9.32 -1.03 -0.31
CA ASN A 131 -9.08 -1.82 -1.51
C ASN A 131 -10.19 -1.65 -2.54
N ALA A 132 -11.46 -1.64 -2.12
CA ALA A 132 -12.60 -1.43 -3.02
C ALA A 132 -12.58 -0.04 -3.67
N ALA A 133 -12.26 1.00 -2.90
CA ALA A 133 -12.10 2.36 -3.40
C ALA A 133 -10.93 2.46 -4.40
N MET A 134 -9.78 1.87 -4.07
CA MET A 134 -8.63 1.81 -4.97
C MET A 134 -8.98 1.08 -6.27
N ARG A 135 -9.63 -0.10 -6.20
CA ARG A 135 -10.07 -0.85 -7.38
C ARG A 135 -10.97 -0.03 -8.30
N LYS A 136 -11.85 0.79 -7.73
CA LYS A 136 -12.80 1.62 -8.48
C LYS A 136 -12.15 2.87 -9.08
N CYS A 137 -11.26 3.53 -8.36
CA CYS A 137 -10.72 4.83 -8.76
C CYS A 137 -9.36 4.73 -9.49
N ALA A 138 -8.61 3.67 -9.26
CA ALA A 138 -7.28 3.43 -9.82
C ALA A 138 -7.08 1.92 -10.07
N PRO A 139 -7.82 1.33 -11.03
CA PRO A 139 -7.85 -0.11 -11.25
C PRO A 139 -6.49 -0.72 -11.58
N HIS A 140 -5.65 -0.05 -12.37
CA HIS A 140 -4.32 -0.55 -12.73
C HIS A 140 -3.35 -0.42 -11.55
N VAL A 141 -3.48 0.65 -10.76
CA VAL A 141 -2.70 0.82 -9.51
C VAL A 141 -3.08 -0.27 -8.52
N TYR A 142 -4.38 -0.56 -8.38
CA TYR A 142 -4.88 -1.63 -7.53
C TYR A 142 -4.39 -3.00 -8.00
N GLU A 143 -4.39 -3.27 -9.31
CA GLU A 143 -3.84 -4.52 -9.86
C GLU A 143 -2.37 -4.71 -9.45
N VAL A 144 -1.52 -3.71 -9.68
CA VAL A 144 -0.08 -3.80 -9.33
C VAL A 144 0.15 -3.86 -7.82
N MET A 145 -0.54 -3.04 -7.05
CA MET A 145 -0.30 -2.91 -5.61
C MET A 145 -0.89 -4.06 -4.79
N ILE A 146 -1.96 -4.70 -5.29
CA ILE A 146 -2.72 -5.72 -4.56
C ILE A 146 -2.78 -7.02 -5.36
N GLU A 147 -3.46 -7.06 -6.51
CA GLU A 147 -3.80 -8.34 -7.16
C GLU A 147 -2.57 -9.13 -7.65
N ASP A 148 -1.60 -8.47 -8.29
CA ASP A 148 -0.34 -9.11 -8.73
C ASP A 148 0.47 -9.67 -7.57
N ARG A 149 0.50 -8.92 -6.47
CA ARG A 149 1.23 -9.28 -5.25
C ARG A 149 0.55 -10.42 -4.51
N ASP A 150 -0.78 -10.38 -4.40
CA ASP A 150 -1.58 -11.47 -3.82
C ASP A 150 -1.38 -12.78 -4.59
N ARG A 151 -1.44 -12.74 -5.92
CA ARG A 151 -1.16 -13.92 -6.77
C ARG A 151 0.26 -14.45 -6.57
N THR A 152 1.24 -13.56 -6.48
CA THR A 152 2.64 -13.94 -6.27
C THR A 152 2.82 -14.62 -4.91
N MET A 153 2.35 -13.98 -3.83
CA MET A 153 2.43 -14.51 -2.46
C MET A 153 1.70 -15.84 -2.31
N ALA A 154 0.46 -15.93 -2.81
CA ALA A 154 -0.29 -17.18 -2.82
C ALA A 154 0.43 -18.28 -3.62
N GLY A 155 1.03 -17.92 -4.76
CA GLY A 155 1.83 -18.84 -5.57
C GLY A 155 3.05 -19.40 -4.83
N TYR A 156 3.74 -18.59 -4.02
CA TYR A 156 4.83 -19.08 -3.15
C TYR A 156 4.34 -20.09 -2.13
N LEU A 157 3.20 -19.82 -1.50
CA LEU A 157 2.60 -20.75 -0.54
C LEU A 157 2.22 -22.06 -1.25
N CYS A 158 1.53 -21.99 -2.39
CA CYS A 158 0.98 -23.16 -3.08
C CYS A 158 2.07 -24.10 -3.63
N ARG A 159 3.18 -23.55 -4.12
CA ARG A 159 4.30 -24.34 -4.67
C ARG A 159 5.26 -24.85 -3.60
N SER A 160 5.10 -24.44 -2.35
CA SER A 160 6.00 -24.82 -1.27
C SER A 160 5.82 -26.28 -0.90
N SER A 161 6.93 -27.01 -0.78
CA SER A 161 6.95 -28.40 -0.32
C SER A 161 6.96 -28.55 1.22
N HIS A 162 6.87 -27.45 1.97
CA HIS A 162 6.95 -27.47 3.43
C HIS A 162 5.60 -27.82 4.04
N GLN A 163 5.58 -28.73 5.02
CA GLN A 163 4.35 -29.20 5.67
C GLN A 163 3.65 -28.14 6.54
N LYS A 164 4.43 -27.19 7.09
CA LYS A 164 3.92 -26.11 7.94
C LYS A 164 4.56 -24.81 7.50
N MET A 165 3.73 -23.81 7.25
CA MET A 165 4.13 -22.49 6.80
C MET A 165 3.32 -21.44 7.56
N VAL A 166 3.93 -20.29 7.80
CA VAL A 166 3.28 -19.11 8.34
C VAL A 166 3.57 -17.96 7.39
N GLY A 167 2.52 -17.39 6.81
CA GLY A 167 2.61 -16.16 6.01
C GLY A 167 2.37 -14.95 6.89
N VAL A 168 3.32 -14.01 6.90
CA VAL A 168 3.13 -12.69 7.51
C VAL A 168 3.01 -11.68 6.38
N VAL A 169 1.86 -11.03 6.28
CA VAL A 169 1.48 -10.17 5.15
C VAL A 169 0.71 -8.96 5.65
N GLY A 170 0.70 -7.88 4.86
CA GLY A 170 -0.12 -6.71 5.15
C GLY A 170 -1.62 -7.03 5.12
N MET A 171 -2.42 -6.38 5.97
CA MET A 171 -3.86 -6.66 6.12
C MET A 171 -4.64 -6.55 4.81
N GLY A 172 -4.24 -5.62 3.93
CA GLY A 172 -4.84 -5.42 2.61
C GLY A 172 -4.71 -6.62 1.66
N HIS A 173 -3.79 -7.54 1.94
CA HIS A 173 -3.50 -8.71 1.10
C HIS A 173 -4.18 -10.00 1.59
N CYS A 174 -4.56 -10.07 2.88
CA CYS A 174 -5.05 -11.32 3.49
C CYS A 174 -6.19 -11.96 2.70
N ALA A 175 -7.21 -11.17 2.32
CA ALA A 175 -8.39 -11.70 1.64
C ALA A 175 -8.07 -12.21 0.22
N GLY A 176 -7.20 -11.52 -0.53
CA GLY A 176 -6.84 -11.95 -1.88
C GLY A 176 -5.93 -13.18 -1.89
N ILE A 177 -5.01 -13.29 -0.92
CA ILE A 177 -4.20 -14.50 -0.72
C ILE A 177 -5.07 -15.68 -0.30
N GLU A 178 -5.98 -15.50 0.66
CA GLU A 178 -6.92 -16.55 1.11
C GLU A 178 -7.76 -17.06 -0.07
N LYS A 179 -8.27 -16.14 -0.91
CA LYS A 179 -9.02 -16.48 -2.12
C LYS A 179 -8.16 -17.27 -3.11
N ALA A 180 -6.99 -16.76 -3.49
CA ALA A 180 -6.10 -17.40 -4.47
C ALA A 180 -5.60 -18.77 -3.98
N TRP A 181 -5.35 -18.90 -2.67
CA TRP A 181 -5.02 -20.17 -2.04
C TRP A 181 -6.17 -21.18 -2.19
N LEU A 182 -7.40 -20.81 -1.84
CA LEU A 182 -8.55 -21.71 -1.95
C LEU A 182 -8.82 -22.12 -3.40
N GLU A 183 -8.76 -21.18 -4.34
CA GLU A 183 -8.93 -21.45 -5.78
C GLU A 183 -7.92 -22.51 -6.27
N HIS A 184 -6.66 -22.45 -5.82
CA HIS A 184 -5.63 -23.43 -6.19
C HIS A 184 -5.97 -24.88 -5.79
N PHE A 185 -6.70 -25.08 -4.70
CA PHE A 185 -7.07 -26.42 -4.21
C PHE A 185 -8.50 -26.85 -4.58
N LEU A 186 -9.31 -25.94 -5.13
CA LEU A 186 -10.67 -26.23 -5.60
C LEU A 186 -10.72 -26.55 -7.10
N ASP A 187 -9.65 -26.26 -7.86
CA ASP A 187 -9.49 -26.67 -9.26
C ASP A 187 -8.96 -28.13 -9.42
N VAL A 188 -9.26 -29.02 -8.46
CA VAL A 188 -8.96 -30.48 -8.50
C VAL A 188 -10.25 -31.29 -8.54
#